data_AF-A0A3N5ZUS2-F1
#
_entry.id   AF-A0A3N5ZUS2-F1
#
_cell.length_a   1.000
_cell.length_b   1.000
_cell.length_c   1.000
_cell.angle_alpha   90.00
_cell.angle_beta   90.00
_cell.angle_gamma   90.00
#
_symmetry.space_group_name_H-M   'P 1'
#
loop_
_entity.id
_entity.type
_entity.pdbx_description
1 polymer ?
#
loop_
_entity_poly.entity_id
_entity_poly.type
_entity_poly.pdbx_seq_one_letter_code
_entity_poly.pdbx_strand_id
1 'polypeptide(L)'
;MINMLFNYNWKVREEWFEWCEKIPHEELTKERIGGMKSFLHTLFHVIDCEQIWVHQMLGKPVIKKDIQTIQSLQEVKEYARTIIGRLY
;
A
#
# COMPACT_ATOMS: atom_id res chain seq x y z
N MET A 1 -8.04 8.15 -19.82
CA MET A 1 -7.22 6.91 -19.84
C MET A 1 -6.43 6.74 -18.55
N ILE A 2 -5.55 7.68 -18.17
CA ILE A 2 -4.73 7.59 -16.94
C ILE A 2 -5.60 7.46 -15.66
N ASN A 3 -6.61 8.31 -15.48
CA ASN A 3 -7.50 8.23 -14.30
C ASN A 3 -8.25 6.89 -14.18
N MET A 4 -8.55 6.23 -15.30
CA MET A 4 -9.21 4.92 -15.28
C MET A 4 -8.29 3.85 -14.69
N LEU A 5 -7.00 3.89 -15.02
CA LEU A 5 -6.00 2.96 -14.48
C LEU A 5 -5.80 3.16 -12.98
N PHE A 6 -5.78 4.41 -12.50
CA PHE A 6 -5.73 4.69 -11.05
C PHE A 6 -6.96 4.16 -10.32
N ASN A 7 -8.17 4.46 -10.82
CA ASN A 7 -9.40 3.94 -10.22
C ASN A 7 -9.46 2.40 -10.23
N TYR A 8 -8.99 1.77 -11.31
CA TYR A 8 -8.88 0.32 -11.37
C TYR A 8 -7.90 -0.22 -10.31
N ASN A 9 -6.69 0.34 -10.23
CA ASN A 9 -5.68 -0.07 -9.25
C ASN A 9 -6.17 0.11 -7.81
N TRP A 10 -6.90 1.18 -7.50
CA TRP A 10 -7.48 1.38 -6.16
C TRP A 10 -8.59 0.39 -5.87
N LYS A 11 -9.45 0.08 -6.83
CA LYS A 11 -10.46 -0.98 -6.65
C LYS A 11 -9.81 -2.33 -6.37
N VAL A 12 -8.81 -2.71 -7.16
CA VAL A 12 -8.06 -3.96 -6.94
C VAL A 12 -7.36 -3.96 -5.59
N ARG A 13 -6.78 -2.82 -5.15
CA ARG A 13 -6.18 -2.68 -3.81
C ARG A 13 -7.21 -2.96 -2.69
N GLU A 14 -8.42 -2.43 -2.80
CA GLU A 14 -9.48 -2.71 -1.81
C GLU A 14 -9.87 -4.21 -1.81
N GLU A 15 -10.01 -4.84 -2.98
CA GLU A 15 -10.26 -6.28 -3.08
C GLU A 15 -9.14 -7.12 -2.42
N TRP A 16 -7.88 -6.69 -2.57
CA TRP A 16 -6.75 -7.31 -1.87
C TRP A 16 -6.79 -7.10 -0.36
N PHE A 17 -7.18 -5.91 0.12
CA PHE A 17 -7.38 -5.68 1.54
C PHE A 17 -8.47 -6.58 2.12
N GLU A 18 -9.62 -6.68 1.47
CA GLU A 18 -10.72 -7.57 1.88
C GLU A 18 -10.29 -9.04 1.90
N TRP A 19 -9.45 -9.46 0.95
CA TRP A 19 -8.91 -10.82 0.96
C TRP A 19 -7.93 -11.03 2.11
N CYS A 20 -7.02 -10.07 2.35
CA CYS A 20 -6.04 -10.14 3.44
C CYS A 20 -6.70 -10.11 4.84
N GLU A 21 -7.89 -9.53 4.99
CA GLU A 21 -8.66 -9.59 6.25
C GLU A 21 -9.16 -11.00 6.59
N LYS A 22 -9.25 -11.89 5.60
CA LYS A 22 -9.77 -13.26 5.77
C LYS A 22 -8.68 -14.27 6.14
N ILE A 23 -7.41 -13.89 6.07
CA ILE A 23 -6.28 -14.78 6.40
C ILE A 23 -5.71 -14.46 7.79
N PRO A 24 -5.14 -15.46 8.49
CA PRO A 24 -4.46 -15.21 9.76
C PRO A 24 -3.31 -14.23 9.63
N HIS A 25 -3.04 -13.47 10.69
CA HIS A 25 -1.94 -12.52 10.73
C HIS A 25 -0.58 -13.18 10.40
N GLU A 26 -0.35 -14.39 10.90
CA GLU A 26 0.85 -15.17 10.58
C GLU A 26 1.03 -15.38 9.08
N GLU A 27 -0.02 -15.74 8.34
CA GLU A 27 0.06 -15.97 6.88
C GLU A 27 0.23 -14.66 6.09
N LEU A 28 -0.29 -13.55 6.63
CA LEU A 28 -0.14 -12.21 6.09
C LEU A 28 1.32 -11.72 6.17
N THR A 29 2.02 -12.02 7.27
CA THR A 29 3.41 -11.58 7.52
C THR A 29 4.47 -12.61 7.16
N LYS A 30 4.08 -13.85 6.91
CA LYS A 30 4.99 -14.96 6.58
C LYS A 30 5.95 -14.59 5.46
N GLU A 31 7.24 -14.84 5.69
CA GLU A 31 8.25 -14.69 4.66
C GLU A 31 8.08 -15.73 3.54
N ARG A 32 8.19 -15.25 2.30
CA ARG A 32 8.08 -16.01 1.06
C ARG A 32 9.19 -15.56 0.11
N ILE A 33 9.52 -16.42 -0.85
CA ILE A 33 10.52 -16.10 -1.88
C ILE A 33 9.90 -15.12 -2.89
N GLY A 34 10.59 -14.00 -3.12
CA GLY A 34 10.24 -13.01 -4.13
C GLY A 34 9.66 -11.71 -3.56
N GLY A 35 9.80 -10.63 -4.33
CA GLY A 35 9.26 -9.31 -3.99
C GLY A 35 9.66 -8.80 -2.61
N MET A 36 8.69 -8.23 -1.88
CA MET A 36 8.86 -7.71 -0.51
C MET A 36 8.70 -8.78 0.56
N LYS A 37 8.83 -10.06 0.20
CA LYS A 37 8.81 -11.24 1.07
C LYS A 37 7.51 -11.54 1.82
N SER A 38 6.58 -10.60 2.02
CA SER A 38 5.28 -10.87 2.65
C SER A 38 4.14 -10.16 1.92
N PHE A 39 2.90 -10.61 2.13
CA PHE A 39 1.73 -9.93 1.59
C PHE A 39 1.60 -8.53 2.17
N LEU A 40 1.83 -8.39 3.49
CA LEU A 40 1.78 -7.11 4.19
C LEU A 40 2.75 -6.08 3.60
N HIS A 41 4.03 -6.46 3.47
CA HIS A 41 5.07 -5.57 2.97
C HIS A 41 4.92 -5.29 1.48
N THR A 42 4.38 -6.24 0.71
CA THR A 42 4.07 -6.02 -0.72
C THR A 42 2.97 -4.97 -0.89
N LEU A 43 1.88 -5.07 -0.13
CA LEU A 43 0.80 -4.08 -0.17
C LEU A 43 1.30 -2.69 0.24
N PHE A 44 2.04 -2.62 1.35
CA PHE A 44 2.66 -1.37 1.80
C PHE A 44 3.55 -0.75 0.70
N HIS A 45 4.45 -1.54 0.12
CA HIS A 45 5.40 -1.06 -0.88
C HIS A 45 4.71 -0.48 -2.14
N VAL A 46 3.63 -1.12 -2.62
CA VAL A 46 2.87 -0.61 -3.78
C VAL A 46 2.28 0.78 -3.49
N ILE A 47 1.72 0.97 -2.29
CA ILE A 47 1.13 2.23 -1.85
C ILE A 47 2.21 3.30 -1.63
N ASP A 48 3.34 2.90 -1.03
CA ASP A 48 4.47 3.78 -0.77
C ASP A 48 5.11 4.30 -2.07
N CYS A 49 5.32 3.42 -3.06
CA CYS A 49 5.79 3.82 -4.38
C CYS A 49 4.84 4.81 -5.06
N GLU A 50 3.52 4.57 -5.03
CA GLU A 50 2.53 5.52 -5.58
C GLU A 50 2.67 6.90 -4.91
N GLN A 51 2.74 6.94 -3.57
CA GLN A 51 2.94 8.17 -2.82
C GLN A 51 4.20 8.90 -3.23
N ILE A 52 5.34 8.21 -3.27
CA ILE A 52 6.65 8.78 -3.57
C ILE A 52 6.61 9.45 -4.95
N TRP A 53 6.23 8.69 -5.97
CA TRP A 53 6.24 9.19 -7.35
C TRP A 53 5.25 10.33 -7.56
N VAL A 54 4.02 10.20 -7.06
CA VAL A 54 3.01 11.25 -7.24
C VAL A 54 3.39 12.51 -6.48
N HIS A 55 3.88 12.41 -5.23
CA HIS A 55 4.31 13.58 -4.47
C HIS A 55 5.51 14.28 -5.11
N GLN A 56 6.49 13.52 -5.61
CA GLN A 56 7.64 14.09 -6.31
C GLN A 56 7.21 14.84 -7.58
N MET A 57 6.31 14.26 -8.38
CA MET A 57 5.76 14.92 -9.57
C MET A 57 4.99 16.20 -9.23
N LEU A 58 4.33 16.24 -8.08
CA LEU A 58 3.57 17.41 -7.60
C LEU A 58 4.44 18.41 -6.80
N GLY A 59 5.74 18.15 -6.60
CA GLY A 59 6.60 18.97 -5.74
C GLY A 59 6.19 18.98 -4.26
N LYS A 60 5.42 17.97 -3.81
CA LYS A 60 4.97 17.81 -2.42
C LYS A 60 6.01 17.01 -1.61
N PRO A 61 6.12 17.24 -0.28
CA PRO A 61 6.98 16.42 0.58
C PRO A 61 6.58 14.94 0.56
N VAL A 62 7.58 14.06 0.43
CA VAL A 62 7.40 12.61 0.54
C VAL A 62 7.28 12.20 2.00
N ILE A 63 6.35 11.30 2.30
CA ILE A 63 6.21 10.72 3.64
C ILE A 63 7.21 9.57 3.73
N LYS A 64 8.16 9.64 4.66
CA LYS A 64 9.12 8.54 4.87
C LYS A 64 8.61 7.61 5.95
N LYS A 65 8.40 6.34 5.61
CA LYS A 65 8.04 5.31 6.57
C LYS A 65 8.89 4.07 6.31
N ASP A 66 9.49 3.53 7.36
CA ASP A 66 10.30 2.32 7.25
C ASP A 66 9.37 1.11 7.13
N ILE A 67 9.51 0.35 6.04
CA ILE A 67 8.73 -0.87 5.79
C ILE A 67 8.85 -1.88 6.92
N GLN A 68 9.98 -1.93 7.64
CA GLN A 68 10.20 -2.84 8.76
C GLN A 68 9.35 -2.48 9.98
N THR A 69 8.84 -1.24 10.06
CA THR A 69 7.94 -0.81 11.14
C THR A 69 6.48 -1.16 10.88
N ILE A 70 6.14 -1.68 9.70
CA ILE A 70 4.78 -2.05 9.32
C ILE A 70 4.46 -3.44 9.85
N GLN A 71 3.52 -3.51 10.79
CA GLN A 71 3.20 -4.74 11.51
C GLN A 71 1.75 -5.19 11.33
N SER A 72 0.86 -4.36 10.77
CA SER A 72 -0.55 -4.73 10.66
C SER A 72 -1.19 -4.28 9.37
N LEU A 73 -2.20 -5.02 8.90
CA LEU A 73 -2.99 -4.64 7.73
C LEU A 73 -3.67 -3.28 7.95
N GLN A 74 -4.09 -2.99 9.19
CA GLN A 74 -4.71 -1.72 9.54
C GLN A 74 -3.77 -0.53 9.34
N GLU A 75 -2.49 -0.65 9.69
CA GLU A 75 -1.49 0.40 9.42
C GLU A 75 -1.34 0.66 7.92
N VAL A 76 -1.39 -0.38 7.09
CA VAL A 76 -1.30 -0.24 5.63
C VAL A 76 -2.53 0.46 5.07
N LYS A 77 -3.73 0.09 5.54
CA LYS A 77 -4.99 0.74 5.15
C LYS A 77 -5.02 2.21 5.57
N GLU A 78 -4.56 2.51 6.78
CA GLU A 78 -4.48 3.89 7.29
C GLU A 78 -3.49 4.74 6.47
N TYR A 79 -2.35 4.15 6.12
CA TYR A 79 -1.38 4.78 5.24
C TYR A 79 -1.97 5.08 3.86
N ALA A 80 -2.68 4.12 3.26
CA ALA A 80 -3.35 4.29 1.98
C ALA A 80 -4.36 5.46 1.99
N ARG A 81 -5.22 5.52 3.02
CA ARG A 81 -6.21 6.61 3.17
C ARG A 81 -5.55 7.97 3.35
N THR A 82 -4.49 8.02 4.16
CA THR A 82 -3.72 9.25 4.40
C THR A 82 -3.14 9.82 3.10
N ILE A 83 -2.68 8.95 2.20
CA ILE A 83 -2.13 9.37 0.90
C ILE A 83 -3.24 9.86 -0.01
N ILE A 84 -4.32 9.10 -0.19
CA ILE A 84 -5.44 9.48 -1.07
C ILE A 84 -6.03 10.83 -0.65
N GLY A 85 -6.25 11.05 0.66
CA GLY A 85 -6.77 12.32 1.17
C GLY A 85 -5.81 13.51 1.06
N ARG A 86 -4.55 13.31 0.64
CA ARG A 86 -3.57 14.38 0.35
C ARG A 86 -3.34 14.59 -1.15
N LEU A 87 -3.81 13.65 -1.97
CA LEU A 87 -3.73 13.71 -3.43
C LEU A 87 -4.93 14.45 -4.05
N TYR A 88 -6.05 14.51 -3.33
CA TYR A 88 -7.30 15.20 -3.69
C TYR A 88 -7.66 16.25 -2.65
#